data_AF-A0A3P7NFN3-F1
#
_entry.id   AF-A0A3P7NFN3-F1
#
_cell.length_a   1.000
_cell.length_b   1.000
_cell.length_c   1.000
_cell.angle_alpha   90.00
_cell.angle_beta   90.00
_cell.angle_gamma   90.00
#
_symmetry.space_group_name_H-M   'P 1'
#
loop_
_entity.id
_entity.type
_entity.pdbx_description
1 polymer ?
#
loop_
_entity_poly.entity_id
_entity_poly.type
_entity_poly.pdbx_seq_one_letter_code
_entity_poly.pdbx_strand_id
1 'polypeptide(L)'
;MEGTIVDLPEFIRVKKRYGAYLFLDEAHSVGALGPTGKGVVEYWGCNPKDVDVLMGTLTKSFAAAGGGGRSLESGALIDHIRYGSAGPCYGAAMSPPVAAQVMSSMKIMLGEDGTDIGARKAVQLLRNSRYFRRRLKQMGFLIYGHEDSPVVPLMTFHITKVV
;
A
#
# COMPACT_ATOMS: atom_id res chain seq x y z
N MET A 1 -3.07 -5.34 10.57
CA MET A 1 -2.49 -6.70 10.77
C MET A 1 -3.43 -7.79 10.30
N GLU A 2 -4.73 -7.52 10.33
CA GLU A 2 -5.85 -8.39 10.04
C GLU A 2 -5.99 -8.72 8.55
N GLY A 3 -5.27 -8.03 7.66
CA GLY A 3 -5.43 -8.21 6.22
C GLY A 3 -6.82 -7.77 5.72
N THR A 4 -7.48 -6.86 6.42
CA THR A 4 -8.73 -6.22 5.95
C THR A 4 -8.41 -5.15 4.92
N ILE A 5 -9.23 -5.05 3.89
CA ILE A 5 -9.17 -3.96 2.92
C ILE A 5 -10.23 -2.93 3.32
N VAL A 6 -9.85 -1.66 3.38
CA VAL A 6 -10.76 -0.56 3.71
C VAL A 6 -11.79 -0.36 2.59
N ASP A 7 -13.03 -0.06 2.95
CA ASP A 7 -14.08 0.38 2.01
C ASP A 7 -13.85 1.85 1.63
N LEU A 8 -12.88 2.07 0.73
CA LEU A 8 -12.48 3.41 0.31
C LEU A 8 -13.64 4.23 -0.31
N PRO A 9 -14.52 3.68 -1.16
CA PRO A 9 -15.67 4.42 -1.69
C PRO A 9 -16.53 5.08 -0.60
N GLU A 10 -16.78 4.36 0.50
CA GLU A 10 -17.61 4.87 1.59
C GLU A 10 -16.91 6.01 2.35
N PHE A 11 -15.60 5.90 2.59
CA PHE A 11 -14.83 7.00 3.19
C PHE A 11 -14.78 8.25 2.30
N ILE A 12 -14.67 8.08 0.98
CA ILE A 12 -14.76 9.20 0.02
C ILE A 12 -16.15 9.84 0.08
N ARG A 13 -17.22 9.06 0.21
CA ARG A 13 -18.58 9.58 0.37
C ARG A 13 -18.71 10.41 1.65
N VAL A 14 -18.21 9.91 2.77
CA VAL A 14 -18.19 10.63 4.07
C VAL A 14 -17.37 11.92 3.96
N LYS A 15 -16.18 11.86 3.36
CA LYS A 15 -15.34 13.04 3.08
C LYS A 15 -16.12 14.13 2.36
N LYS A 16 -16.76 13.78 1.23
CA LYS A 16 -17.55 14.73 0.41
C LYS A 16 -18.75 15.30 1.17
N ARG A 17 -19.38 14.50 2.04
CA ARG A 17 -20.53 14.92 2.84
C ARG A 17 -20.16 15.94 3.92
N TYR A 18 -19.03 15.74 4.60
CA TYR A 18 -18.65 16.54 5.77
C TYR A 18 -17.53 17.54 5.52
N GLY A 19 -16.96 17.58 4.31
CA GLY A 19 -15.86 18.48 3.96
C GLY A 19 -14.57 18.17 4.72
N ALA A 20 -14.36 16.90 5.09
CA ALA A 20 -13.16 16.45 5.80
C ALA A 20 -11.98 16.24 4.84
N TYR A 21 -10.76 16.18 5.39
CA TYR A 21 -9.59 15.68 4.68
C TYR A 21 -9.47 14.16 4.84
N LEU A 22 -9.07 13.49 3.77
CA LEU A 22 -8.81 12.06 3.67
C LEU A 22 -7.32 11.80 3.46
N PHE A 23 -6.69 11.26 4.50
CA PHE A 23 -5.33 10.74 4.48
C PHE A 23 -5.38 9.21 4.35
N LEU A 24 -4.75 8.66 3.32
CA LEU A 24 -4.74 7.22 3.06
C LEU A 24 -3.30 6.70 3.07
N ASP A 25 -3.04 5.71 3.94
CA ASP A 25 -1.78 4.96 3.97
C ASP A 25 -1.89 3.72 3.06
N GLU A 26 -1.08 3.71 2.01
CA GLU A 26 -0.98 2.68 0.99
C GLU A 26 0.27 1.79 1.15
N ALA A 27 0.93 1.81 2.33
CA ALA A 27 2.18 1.10 2.57
C ALA A 27 2.10 -0.42 2.35
N HIS A 28 0.96 -1.04 2.61
CA HIS A 28 0.75 -2.49 2.47
C HIS A 28 0.04 -2.91 1.18
N SER A 29 -0.36 -1.94 0.35
CA SER A 29 -1.23 -2.14 -0.80
C SER A 29 -0.56 -1.78 -2.10
N VAL A 30 0.31 -0.77 -2.13
CA VAL A 30 1.16 -0.50 -3.29
C VAL A 30 2.04 -1.72 -3.56
N GLY A 31 2.05 -2.16 -4.81
CA GLY A 31 2.70 -3.38 -5.30
C GLY A 31 1.95 -4.68 -5.03
N ALA A 32 0.81 -4.64 -4.33
CA ALA A 32 0.07 -5.85 -3.95
C ALA A 32 -1.41 -5.84 -4.35
N LEU A 33 -2.07 -4.68 -4.31
CA LEU A 33 -3.49 -4.53 -4.61
C LEU A 33 -3.72 -3.75 -5.91
N GLY A 34 -4.82 -4.09 -6.59
CA GLY A 34 -5.19 -3.55 -7.89
C GLY A 34 -4.62 -4.38 -9.06
N PRO A 35 -5.20 -4.28 -10.27
CA PRO A 35 -4.75 -5.03 -11.43
C PRO A 35 -3.29 -4.76 -11.81
N THR A 36 -2.79 -3.54 -11.58
CA THR A 36 -1.39 -3.18 -11.86
C THR A 36 -0.56 -2.99 -10.58
N GLY A 37 -1.14 -3.27 -9.42
CA GLY A 37 -0.45 -3.12 -8.14
C GLY A 37 -0.32 -1.66 -7.68
N LYS A 38 -1.19 -0.74 -8.11
CA LYS A 38 -1.10 0.68 -7.71
C LYS A 38 -1.66 0.97 -6.32
N GLY A 39 -2.33 0.00 -5.69
CA GLY A 39 -2.86 0.13 -4.34
C GLY A 39 -4.38 -0.01 -4.23
N VAL A 40 -4.91 0.36 -3.07
CA VAL A 40 -6.34 0.29 -2.71
C VAL A 40 -7.17 1.23 -3.59
N VAL A 41 -6.64 2.41 -3.92
CA VAL A 41 -7.34 3.33 -4.84
C VAL A 41 -7.63 2.67 -6.18
N GLU A 42 -6.67 1.96 -6.75
CA GLU A 42 -6.84 1.22 -8.01
C GLU A 42 -7.75 -0.01 -7.81
N TYR A 43 -7.60 -0.72 -6.70
CA TYR A 43 -8.42 -1.87 -6.36
C TYR A 43 -9.93 -1.56 -6.39
N TRP A 44 -10.34 -0.41 -5.85
CA TRP A 44 -11.74 0.04 -5.88
C TRP A 44 -12.12 0.85 -7.13
N GLY A 45 -11.20 1.09 -8.06
CA GLY A 45 -11.45 1.96 -9.22
C GLY A 45 -11.78 3.41 -8.86
N CYS A 46 -11.36 3.86 -7.68
CA CYS A 46 -11.62 5.22 -7.20
C CYS A 46 -10.70 6.22 -7.91
N ASN A 47 -11.16 7.47 -8.03
CA ASN A 47 -10.30 8.53 -8.54
C ASN A 47 -9.25 8.89 -7.47
N PRO A 48 -7.94 8.81 -7.77
CA PRO A 48 -6.90 9.20 -6.82
C PRO A 48 -7.07 10.63 -6.27
N LYS A 49 -7.66 11.55 -7.05
CA LYS A 49 -7.91 12.94 -6.62
C LYS A 49 -8.90 13.05 -5.47
N ASP A 50 -9.75 12.05 -5.25
CA ASP A 50 -10.66 12.05 -4.10
C ASP A 50 -9.92 11.84 -2.75
N VAL A 51 -8.62 11.50 -2.79
CA VAL A 51 -7.75 11.36 -1.62
C VAL A 51 -6.77 12.55 -1.55
N ASP A 52 -6.78 13.28 -0.44
CA ASP A 52 -6.00 14.52 -0.31
C ASP A 52 -4.52 14.24 -0.12
N VAL A 53 -4.20 13.21 0.67
CA VAL A 53 -2.83 12.77 0.94
C VAL A 53 -2.76 11.26 0.83
N LEU A 54 -1.90 10.79 -0.07
CA LEU A 54 -1.49 9.41 -0.17
C LEU A 54 -0.13 9.25 0.50
N MET A 55 -0.03 8.40 1.49
CA MET A 55 1.22 8.03 2.14
C MET A 55 1.58 6.59 1.78
N GLY A 56 2.87 6.29 1.71
CA GLY A 56 3.35 4.93 1.55
C GLY A 56 4.76 4.75 2.10
N THR A 57 5.20 3.50 2.09
CA THR A 57 6.56 3.11 2.48
C THR A 57 7.32 2.56 1.29
N LEU A 58 8.65 2.73 1.32
CA LEU A 58 9.57 2.18 0.34
C LEU A 58 10.26 0.91 0.85
N THR A 59 9.94 0.45 2.06
CA THR A 59 10.59 -0.72 2.69
C THR A 59 9.97 -2.06 2.34
N LYS A 60 8.79 -2.07 1.72
CA LYS A 60 8.01 -3.30 1.44
C LYS A 60 8.13 -3.69 -0.02
N SER A 61 7.14 -3.33 -0.84
CA SER A 61 7.10 -3.72 -2.24
C SER A 61 8.27 -3.19 -3.07
N PHE A 62 8.87 -2.06 -2.65
CA PHE A 62 10.05 -1.47 -3.28
C PHE A 62 11.38 -2.04 -2.74
N ALA A 63 11.33 -2.87 -1.69
CA ALA A 63 12.47 -3.55 -1.06
C ALA A 63 13.67 -2.63 -0.69
N ALA A 64 13.41 -1.35 -0.43
CA ALA A 64 14.42 -0.31 -0.20
C ALA A 64 14.29 0.26 1.23
N ALA A 65 14.62 1.54 1.41
CA ALA A 65 14.48 2.24 2.68
C ALA A 65 13.73 3.57 2.50
N GLY A 66 13.05 3.99 3.56
CA GLY A 66 12.33 5.26 3.62
C GLY A 66 10.82 5.14 3.43
N GLY A 67 10.17 6.30 3.42
CA GLY A 67 8.73 6.45 3.22
C GLY A 67 8.46 7.83 2.66
N GLY A 68 7.29 8.00 2.08
CA GLY A 68 6.94 9.25 1.43
C GLY A 68 5.44 9.37 1.26
N GLY A 69 4.97 10.61 1.25
CA GLY A 69 3.61 10.94 0.88
C GLY A 69 3.59 11.86 -0.32
N ARG A 70 2.50 11.81 -1.09
CA ARG A 70 2.16 12.79 -2.11
C ARG A 70 0.76 13.34 -1.83
N SER A 71 0.58 14.63 -2.10
CA SER A 71 -0.76 15.19 -2.27
C SER A 71 -1.05 15.23 -3.76
N LEU A 72 -2.28 14.90 -4.14
CA LEU A 72 -2.73 14.91 -5.53
C LEU A 72 -3.44 16.20 -5.93
N GLU A 73 -3.84 17.03 -4.96
CA GLU A 73 -4.56 18.27 -5.22
C GLU A 73 -3.71 19.53 -4.99
N SER A 74 -2.76 19.51 -4.04
CA SER A 74 -2.01 20.72 -3.68
C SER A 74 -0.54 20.45 -3.39
N GLY A 75 0.34 20.92 -4.28
CA GLY A 75 1.77 21.00 -4.01
C GLY A 75 2.08 21.83 -2.76
N ALA A 76 1.26 22.85 -2.48
CA ALA A 76 1.40 23.69 -1.30
C ALA A 76 1.24 22.92 0.02
N LEU A 77 0.43 21.85 0.04
CA LEU A 77 0.31 21.00 1.23
C LEU A 77 1.60 20.22 1.49
N ILE A 78 2.21 19.65 0.45
CA ILE A 78 3.49 18.94 0.57
C ILE A 78 4.61 19.90 0.96
N ASP A 79 4.64 21.09 0.38
CA ASP A 79 5.64 22.10 0.74
C ASP A 79 5.44 22.58 2.18
N HIS A 80 4.20 22.79 2.62
CA HIS A 80 3.92 23.11 4.02
C HIS A 80 4.42 22.01 4.98
N ILE A 81 4.22 20.74 4.65
CA ILE A 81 4.75 19.62 5.45
C ILE A 81 6.29 19.62 5.44
N ARG A 82 6.92 19.86 4.28
CA ARG A 82 8.38 19.89 4.14
C ARG A 82 9.05 21.00 4.96
N TYR A 83 8.43 22.18 5.01
CA TYR A 83 8.98 23.33 5.74
C TYR A 83 8.52 23.41 7.19
N GLY A 84 7.36 22.84 7.52
CA GLY A 84 6.76 22.92 8.86
C GLY A 84 7.04 21.72 9.76
N SER A 85 7.52 20.59 9.22
CA SER A 85 7.72 19.36 10.01
C SER A 85 9.19 19.13 10.36
N ALA A 86 9.45 18.77 11.62
CA ALA A 86 10.80 18.48 12.10
C ALA A 86 11.49 17.34 11.34
N GLY A 87 10.74 16.34 10.88
CA GLY A 87 11.27 15.18 10.15
C GLY A 87 12.02 15.57 8.87
N PRO A 88 11.35 16.19 7.88
CA PRO A 88 12.03 16.70 6.68
C PRO A 88 13.07 17.79 6.94
N CYS A 89 12.87 18.66 7.95
CA CYS A 89 13.80 19.77 8.21
C CYS A 89 15.12 19.33 8.85
N TYR A 90 15.10 18.35 9.76
CA TYR A 90 16.28 17.92 10.53
C TYR A 90 16.74 16.50 10.19
N GLY A 91 15.95 15.76 9.40
CA GLY A 91 16.27 14.41 8.95
C GLY A 91 17.30 14.38 7.83
N ALA A 92 18.11 13.32 7.79
CA ALA A 92 19.01 13.08 6.67
C ALA A 92 18.22 12.68 5.42
N ALA A 93 18.67 13.18 4.26
CA ALA A 93 18.13 12.77 2.98
C ALA A 93 18.41 11.28 2.70
N MET A 94 17.56 10.67 1.88
CA MET A 94 17.76 9.30 1.40
C MET A 94 19.09 9.18 0.65
N SER A 95 19.82 8.09 0.87
CA SER A 95 21.08 7.87 0.16
C SER A 95 20.84 7.67 -1.35
N PRO A 96 21.74 8.17 -2.22
CA PRO A 96 21.58 8.03 -3.67
C PRO A 96 21.39 6.59 -4.17
N PRO A 97 22.09 5.56 -3.65
CA PRO A 97 21.87 4.17 -4.06
C PRO A 97 20.46 3.66 -3.74
N VAL A 98 19.90 4.05 -2.58
CA VAL A 98 18.54 3.68 -2.18
C VAL A 98 17.52 4.35 -3.10
N ALA A 99 17.72 5.64 -3.42
CA ALA A 99 16.85 6.36 -4.36
C ALA A 99 16.87 5.70 -5.75
N ALA A 100 18.05 5.32 -6.25
CA ALA A 100 18.18 4.62 -7.53
C ALA A 100 17.45 3.26 -7.54
N GLN A 101 17.53 2.49 -6.45
CA GLN A 101 16.80 1.22 -6.29
C GLN A 101 15.28 1.44 -6.31
N VAL A 102 14.79 2.45 -5.59
CA VAL A 102 13.36 2.80 -5.56
C VAL A 102 12.88 3.17 -6.95
N MET A 103 13.61 4.04 -7.66
CA MET A 103 13.26 4.45 -9.02
C MET A 103 13.24 3.26 -9.99
N SER A 104 14.21 2.34 -9.89
CA SER A 104 14.24 1.13 -10.71
C SER A 104 13.05 0.22 -10.43
N SER A 105 12.73 -0.01 -9.15
CA SER A 105 11.58 -0.82 -8.73
C SER A 105 10.27 -0.22 -9.22
N MET A 106 10.11 1.10 -9.13
CA MET A 106 8.94 1.82 -9.61
C MET A 106 8.78 1.70 -11.13
N LYS A 107 9.87 1.82 -11.91
CA LYS A 107 9.86 1.61 -13.36
C LYS A 107 9.37 0.21 -13.74
N ILE A 108 9.89 -0.82 -13.07
CA ILE A 108 9.48 -2.22 -13.30
C ILE A 108 8.01 -2.43 -12.93
N MET A 109 7.56 -1.84 -11.81
CA MET A 109 6.16 -1.94 -11.37
C MET A 109 5.20 -1.27 -12.38
N LEU A 110 5.62 -0.17 -13.00
CA LEU A 110 4.85 0.57 -13.99
C LEU A 110 5.01 0.01 -15.43
N GLY A 111 5.93 -0.93 -15.65
CA GLY A 111 6.27 -1.45 -16.99
C GLY A 111 7.06 -0.47 -17.86
N GLU A 112 7.64 0.58 -17.26
CA GLU A 112 8.48 1.57 -17.94
C GLU A 112 9.86 1.01 -18.32
N ASP A 113 10.22 -0.16 -17.81
CA ASP A 113 11.38 -0.95 -18.23
C ASP A 113 11.14 -1.74 -19.52
N GLY A 114 9.93 -1.64 -20.11
CA GLY A 114 9.53 -2.37 -21.32
C GLY A 114 9.10 -3.81 -21.04
N THR A 115 8.97 -4.22 -19.79
CA THR A 115 8.51 -5.57 -19.41
C THR A 115 7.14 -5.53 -18.73
N ASP A 116 6.51 -6.70 -18.61
CA ASP A 116 5.25 -6.89 -17.89
C ASP A 116 5.44 -7.50 -16.49
N ILE A 117 6.70 -7.53 -16.01
CA ILE A 117 7.07 -8.26 -14.78
C ILE A 117 6.31 -7.72 -13.57
N GLY A 118 6.16 -6.39 -13.45
CA GLY A 118 5.41 -5.75 -12.36
C GLY A 118 3.96 -6.23 -12.27
N ALA A 119 3.21 -6.07 -13.36
CA ALA A 119 1.81 -6.48 -13.45
C ALA A 119 1.64 -7.99 -13.22
N ARG A 120 2.50 -8.82 -13.83
CA ARG A 120 2.47 -10.27 -13.63
C ARG A 120 2.70 -10.67 -12.17
N LYS A 121 3.65 -10.03 -11.49
CA LYS A 121 3.93 -10.30 -10.07
C LYS A 121 2.74 -9.92 -9.19
N ALA A 122 2.06 -8.81 -9.47
CA ALA A 122 0.84 -8.42 -8.73
C ALA A 122 -0.27 -9.48 -8.88
N VAL A 123 -0.56 -9.92 -10.12
CA VAL A 123 -1.55 -10.98 -10.37
C VAL A 123 -1.14 -12.31 -9.73
N GLN A 124 0.14 -12.67 -9.81
CA GLN A 124 0.67 -13.88 -9.19
C GLN A 124 0.52 -13.83 -7.66
N LEU A 125 0.80 -12.69 -7.03
CA LEU A 125 0.65 -12.52 -5.58
C LEU A 125 -0.80 -12.69 -5.14
N LEU A 126 -1.76 -12.08 -5.86
CA LEU A 126 -3.19 -12.26 -5.60
C LEU A 126 -3.59 -13.74 -5.69
N ARG A 127 -3.16 -14.43 -6.76
CA ARG A 127 -3.43 -15.85 -6.96
C ARG A 127 -2.86 -16.71 -5.83
N ASN A 128 -1.61 -16.46 -5.43
CA ASN A 128 -0.94 -17.18 -4.35
C ASN A 128 -1.66 -16.98 -3.02
N SER A 129 -2.04 -15.74 -2.72
CA SER A 129 -2.70 -15.36 -1.47
C SER A 129 -4.07 -16.03 -1.34
N ARG A 130 -4.89 -15.98 -2.41
CA ARG A 130 -6.18 -16.67 -2.48
C ARG A 130 -6.02 -18.19 -2.37
N TYR A 131 -5.05 -18.76 -3.08
CA TYR A 131 -4.78 -20.21 -3.01
C TYR A 131 -4.41 -20.64 -1.59
N PHE A 132 -3.42 -19.97 -0.98
CA PHE A 132 -2.94 -20.28 0.36
C PHE A 132 -4.05 -20.16 1.41
N ARG A 133 -4.78 -19.04 1.41
CA ARG A 133 -5.95 -18.82 2.27
C ARG A 133 -6.98 -19.92 2.12
N ARG A 134 -7.36 -20.28 0.89
CA ARG A 134 -8.36 -21.32 0.63
C ARG A 134 -7.90 -22.69 1.12
N ARG A 135 -6.63 -23.06 0.91
CA ARG A 135 -6.09 -24.34 1.37
C ARG A 135 -6.07 -24.43 2.90
N LEU A 136 -5.70 -23.35 3.59
CA LEU A 136 -5.75 -23.31 5.05
C LEU A 136 -7.17 -23.44 5.59
N LYS A 137 -8.15 -22.74 4.99
CA LYS A 137 -9.57 -22.88 5.35
C LYS A 137 -10.07 -24.32 5.15
N GLN A 138 -9.68 -24.97 4.03
CA GLN A 138 -10.02 -26.37 3.74
C GLN A 138 -9.40 -27.36 4.74
N MET A 139 -8.25 -27.03 5.32
CA MET A 139 -7.61 -27.81 6.38
C MET A 139 -8.23 -27.58 7.76
N GLY A 140 -9.24 -26.71 7.89
CA GLY A 140 -9.93 -26.42 9.14
C GLY A 140 -9.29 -25.31 9.98
N PHE A 141 -8.29 -24.58 9.46
CA PHE A 141 -7.72 -23.44 10.18
C PHE A 141 -8.64 -22.22 10.15
N LEU A 142 -8.63 -21.45 11.25
CA LEU A 142 -9.35 -20.19 11.36
C LEU A 142 -8.50 -19.05 10.79
N ILE A 143 -8.90 -18.56 9.62
CA ILE A 143 -8.18 -17.53 8.84
C ILE A 143 -9.00 -16.24 8.80
N TYR A 144 -8.36 -15.13 9.14
CA TYR A 144 -8.95 -13.78 9.09
C TYR A 144 -8.57 -13.01 7.82
N GLY A 145 -9.18 -11.83 7.66
CA GLY A 145 -8.86 -10.87 6.60
C GLY A 145 -9.65 -11.06 5.31
N HIS A 146 -9.46 -10.10 4.42
CA HIS A 146 -10.10 -10.05 3.12
C HIS A 146 -9.50 -11.08 2.16
N GLU A 147 -10.31 -11.70 1.28
CA GLU A 147 -9.87 -12.74 0.35
C GLU A 147 -8.71 -12.27 -0.57
N ASP A 148 -8.74 -11.00 -0.94
CA ASP A 148 -7.77 -10.38 -1.86
C ASP A 148 -6.55 -9.79 -1.15
N SER A 149 -6.52 -9.81 0.19
CA SER A 149 -5.37 -9.31 0.93
C SER A 149 -4.16 -10.23 0.75
N PRO A 150 -2.96 -9.66 0.50
CA PRO A 150 -1.70 -10.42 0.44
C PRO A 150 -1.28 -10.96 1.82
N VAL A 151 -1.85 -10.41 2.90
CA VAL A 151 -1.66 -10.89 4.26
C VAL A 151 -2.74 -11.91 4.59
N VAL A 152 -2.34 -13.09 5.08
CA VAL A 152 -3.22 -14.20 5.47
C VAL A 152 -3.00 -14.54 6.95
N PRO A 153 -3.68 -13.85 7.89
CA PRO A 153 -3.55 -14.13 9.31
C PRO A 153 -4.23 -15.46 9.69
N LEU A 154 -3.45 -16.37 10.27
CA LEU A 154 -3.94 -17.61 10.86
C LEU A 154 -4.04 -17.42 12.37
N MET A 155 -5.21 -17.69 12.94
CA MET A 155 -5.40 -17.60 14.39
C MET A 155 -4.82 -18.81 15.09
N THR A 156 -3.89 -18.54 15.99
CA THR A 156 -3.39 -19.52 16.96
C THR A 156 -4.09 -19.25 18.29
N PHE A 157 -4.86 -20.21 18.80
CA PHE A 157 -5.62 -20.07 20.05
C PHE A 157 -4.76 -20.23 21.31
N HIS A 158 -3.42 -20.24 21.16
CA HIS A 158 -2.46 -20.34 22.26
C HIS A 158 -1.80 -18.98 22.53
N ILE A 159 -2.06 -18.44 23.73
CA ILE A 159 -1.61 -17.11 24.21
C ILE A 159 -0.15 -17.12 24.71
N THR A 160 0.48 -18.27 24.88
CA THR A 160 1.88 -18.33 25.29
C THR A 160 2.76 -17.89 24.12
N LYS A 161 3.21 -16.63 24.17
CA LYS A 161 4.23 -15.98 23.34
C LYS A 161 5.03 -16.99 22.51
N VAL A 162 4.76 -17.01 21.20
CA VAL A 162 5.76 -17.46 20.24
C VAL A 162 6.80 -16.34 20.23
N VAL A 163 7.89 -16.54 20.97
CA VAL A 163 9.07 -15.66 20.97
C VAL A 163 9.93 -15.98 19.77
#